data_AF-A0AAX4HF33-F1
#
_entry.id   AF-A0AAX4HF33-F1
#
_cell.length_a   1.000
_cell.length_b   1.000
_cell.length_c   1.000
_cell.angle_alpha   90.00
_cell.angle_beta   90.00
_cell.angle_gamma   90.00
#
_symmetry.space_group_name_H-M   'P 1'
#
loop_
_entity.id
_entity.type
_entity.pdbx_description
1 polymer ?
#
loop_
_entity_poly.entity_id
_entity_poly.type
_entity_poly.pdbx_seq_one_letter_code
_entity_poly.pdbx_strand_id
1 'polypeptide(L)'
;MIRGNYSLAKEVRKNEQKHKQKLQQKQKNAHLNKTLQDVNPVQLYYQIERLENSTDLDHHQKKRLEKLRSDWAFIRKNKLHKEKIDELLKRIEKDKLAKEKEENRLKGKESIYFNPELNPLGMVPTMSDAVNGLSSRLPNASKPLKHRTVYQPDPIIAQLNIQPPNGSPPQFYKQVQNTVLTSFTSTIQGLPPPSSNKRKHSTINSDDKNHDESDGPNNFDSTDDER
;
A
#
# COMPACT_ATOMS: atom_id res chain seq x y z
N MET A 1 -76.60 9.82 -0.12
CA MET A 1 -75.29 9.21 0.19
C MET A 1 -75.49 8.25 1.37
N ILE A 2 -75.74 6.98 1.08
CA ILE A 2 -76.10 5.97 2.08
C ILE A 2 -74.81 5.54 2.80
N ARG A 3 -74.71 5.81 4.11
CA ARG A 3 -73.63 5.27 4.94
C ARG A 3 -73.82 3.76 4.98
N GLY A 4 -72.91 3.00 4.36
CA GLY A 4 -72.97 1.55 4.35
C GLY A 4 -73.04 0.99 5.77
N ASN A 5 -73.84 -0.07 5.98
CA ASN A 5 -74.09 -0.68 7.28
C ASN A 5 -72.77 -1.04 7.98
N TYR A 6 -72.46 -0.29 9.04
CA TYR A 6 -71.32 -0.54 9.91
C TYR A 6 -71.55 -1.88 10.64
N SER A 7 -70.57 -2.78 10.56
CA SER A 7 -70.64 -4.10 11.19
C SER A 7 -69.44 -4.29 12.10
N LEU A 8 -69.69 -4.24 13.41
CA LEU A 8 -68.68 -4.45 14.45
C LEU A 8 -67.92 -5.77 14.24
N ALA A 9 -68.61 -6.83 13.83
CA ALA A 9 -67.99 -8.12 13.53
C ALA A 9 -66.97 -8.05 12.37
N LYS A 10 -67.24 -7.24 11.34
CA LYS A 10 -66.28 -7.03 10.24
C LYS A 10 -65.06 -6.25 10.71
N GLU A 11 -65.23 -5.28 11.60
CA GLU A 11 -64.12 -4.50 12.15
C GLU A 11 -63.24 -5.31 13.09
N VAL A 12 -63.84 -6.10 13.98
CA VAL A 12 -63.12 -7.01 14.88
C VAL A 12 -62.29 -8.00 14.06
N ARG A 13 -62.86 -8.62 13.03
CA ARG A 13 -62.12 -9.52 12.11
C ARG A 13 -60.96 -8.80 11.41
N LYS A 14 -61.18 -7.57 10.92
CA LYS A 14 -60.14 -6.75 10.27
C LYS A 14 -59.01 -6.40 11.25
N ASN A 15 -59.35 -6.06 12.49
CA ASN A 15 -58.37 -5.74 13.53
C ASN A 15 -57.58 -6.97 13.97
N GLU A 16 -58.23 -8.12 14.12
CA GLU A 16 -57.59 -9.41 14.40
C GLU A 16 -56.64 -9.80 13.25
N GLN A 17 -57.08 -9.66 11.99
CA GLN A 17 -56.24 -9.93 10.81
C GLN A 17 -55.01 -9.02 10.79
N LYS A 18 -55.17 -7.72 11.06
CA LYS A 18 -54.05 -6.79 11.19
C LYS A 18 -53.11 -7.18 12.32
N HIS A 19 -53.63 -7.61 13.46
CA HIS A 19 -52.83 -8.05 14.59
C HIS A 19 -52.02 -9.31 14.24
N LYS A 20 -52.65 -10.30 13.60
CA LYS A 20 -51.98 -11.50 13.09
C LYS A 20 -50.87 -11.16 12.08
N GLN A 21 -51.13 -10.25 11.14
CA GLN A 21 -50.12 -9.79 10.17
C GLN A 21 -48.94 -9.09 10.85
N LYS A 22 -49.19 -8.19 11.81
CA LYS A 22 -48.14 -7.53 12.60
C LYS A 22 -47.30 -8.52 13.39
N LEU A 23 -47.95 -9.48 14.04
CA LEU A 23 -47.25 -10.52 14.80
C LEU A 23 -46.37 -11.38 13.88
N GLN A 24 -46.90 -11.79 12.73
CA GLN A 24 -46.15 -12.55 11.73
C GLN A 24 -44.95 -11.74 11.21
N GLN A 25 -45.12 -10.44 10.93
CA GLN A 25 -44.02 -9.58 10.50
C GLN A 25 -42.95 -9.44 11.60
N LYS A 26 -43.37 -9.28 12.86
CA LYS A 26 -42.44 -9.23 14.00
C LYS A 26 -41.65 -10.52 14.14
N GLN A 27 -42.31 -11.67 14.01
CA GLN A 27 -41.66 -12.98 14.03
C GLN A 27 -40.68 -13.16 12.86
N LYS A 28 -41.08 -12.78 11.64
CA LYS A 28 -40.19 -12.79 10.47
C LYS A 28 -38.95 -11.92 10.67
N ASN A 29 -39.13 -10.71 11.19
CA ASN A 29 -38.00 -9.80 11.47
C ASN A 29 -37.10 -10.34 12.58
N ALA A 30 -37.66 -10.90 13.66
CA ALA A 30 -36.88 -11.50 14.74
C ALA A 30 -36.07 -12.71 14.24
N HIS A 31 -36.69 -13.57 13.43
CA HIS A 31 -36.00 -14.68 12.78
C HIS A 31 -34.88 -14.18 11.87
N LEU A 32 -35.15 -13.20 11.00
CA LEU A 32 -34.15 -12.63 10.09
C LEU A 32 -32.98 -12.03 10.87
N ASN A 33 -33.26 -11.31 11.96
CA ASN A 33 -32.25 -10.74 12.83
C ASN A 33 -31.35 -11.85 13.41
N LYS A 34 -31.94 -12.91 13.97
CA LYS A 34 -31.19 -14.06 14.47
C LYS A 34 -30.32 -14.70 13.39
N THR A 35 -30.86 -14.92 12.18
CA THR A 35 -30.10 -15.53 11.10
C THR A 35 -28.93 -14.67 10.63
N LEU A 36 -29.11 -13.34 10.55
CA LEU A 36 -28.08 -12.42 10.06
C LEU A 36 -27.06 -12.04 11.13
N GLN A 37 -27.39 -12.24 12.41
CA GLN A 37 -26.46 -12.06 13.52
C GLN A 37 -25.27 -13.02 13.45
N ASP A 38 -25.47 -14.25 12.95
CA ASP A 38 -24.40 -15.25 12.85
C ASP A 38 -23.63 -15.18 11.52
N VAL A 39 -24.14 -14.44 10.53
CA VAL A 39 -23.55 -14.35 9.19
C VAL A 39 -22.35 -13.41 9.18
N ASN A 40 -21.29 -13.80 8.45
CA ASN A 40 -20.14 -12.94 8.22
C ASN A 40 -20.45 -11.87 7.15
N PRO A 41 -20.48 -10.57 7.50
CA PRO A 41 -20.80 -9.50 6.55
C PRO A 41 -19.77 -9.36 5.43
N VAL A 42 -18.51 -9.71 5.68
CA VAL A 42 -17.42 -9.61 4.70
C VAL A 42 -17.63 -10.59 3.55
N GLN A 43 -17.96 -11.84 3.89
CA GLN A 43 -18.24 -12.86 2.88
C GLN A 43 -19.48 -12.51 2.07
N LEU A 44 -20.51 -11.96 2.74
CA LEU A 44 -21.73 -11.51 2.09
C LEU A 44 -21.46 -10.40 1.06
N TYR A 45 -20.62 -9.43 1.43
CA TYR A 45 -20.19 -8.36 0.52
C TYR A 45 -19.50 -8.90 -0.73
N TYR A 46 -18.46 -9.73 -0.57
CA TYR A 46 -17.72 -10.28 -1.70
C TYR A 46 -18.58 -11.23 -2.56
N GLN A 47 -19.56 -11.89 -1.95
CA GLN A 47 -20.50 -12.69 -2.70
C GLN A 47 -21.43 -11.85 -3.58
N ILE A 48 -21.90 -10.71 -3.07
CA ILE A 48 -22.65 -9.73 -3.86
C ILE A 48 -21.77 -9.23 -5.02
N GLU A 49 -20.58 -8.74 -4.72
CA GLU A 49 -19.65 -8.20 -5.71
C GLU A 49 -19.34 -9.22 -6.81
N ARG A 50 -19.08 -10.48 -6.44
CA ARG A 50 -18.84 -11.56 -7.40
C ARG A 50 -20.03 -11.80 -8.34
N LEU A 51 -21.25 -11.79 -7.82
CA LEU A 51 -22.47 -11.97 -8.63
C LEU A 51 -22.80 -10.72 -9.45
N GLU A 52 -22.46 -9.53 -8.98
CA GLU A 52 -22.66 -8.29 -9.74
C GLU A 52 -21.69 -8.18 -10.92
N ASN A 53 -20.47 -8.69 -10.75
CA ASN A 53 -19.44 -8.67 -11.80
C ASN A 53 -19.59 -9.80 -12.83
N SER A 54 -20.46 -10.79 -12.60
CA SER A 54 -20.75 -11.83 -13.59
C SER A 54 -21.70 -11.33 -14.68
N THR A 55 -21.31 -11.47 -15.95
CA THR A 55 -22.06 -10.98 -17.12
C THR A 55 -23.31 -11.82 -17.42
N ASP A 56 -23.24 -13.14 -17.26
CA ASP A 56 -24.33 -14.07 -17.59
C ASP A 56 -24.96 -14.66 -16.32
N LEU A 57 -25.91 -13.91 -15.75
CA LEU A 57 -26.64 -14.31 -14.54
C LEU A 57 -27.87 -15.15 -14.87
N ASP A 58 -27.90 -16.38 -14.37
CA ASP A 58 -29.09 -17.24 -14.40
C ASP A 58 -30.24 -16.68 -13.53
N HIS A 59 -31.48 -17.08 -13.79
CA HIS A 59 -32.66 -16.63 -13.02
C HIS A 59 -32.51 -16.94 -11.52
N HIS A 60 -31.97 -18.11 -11.18
CA HIS A 60 -31.69 -18.47 -9.78
C HIS A 60 -30.63 -17.56 -9.15
N GLN A 61 -29.62 -17.16 -9.91
CA GLN A 61 -28.56 -16.27 -9.45
C GLN A 61 -29.07 -14.85 -9.26
N LYS A 62 -29.95 -14.36 -10.15
CA LYS A 62 -30.63 -13.06 -9.99
C LYS A 62 -31.46 -13.01 -8.70
N LYS A 63 -32.29 -14.03 -8.47
CA LYS A 63 -33.08 -14.16 -7.24
C LYS A 63 -32.20 -14.23 -5.98
N ARG A 64 -31.08 -14.95 -6.05
CA ARG A 64 -30.10 -15.01 -4.96
C ARG A 64 -29.45 -13.65 -4.70
N LEU A 65 -29.07 -12.93 -5.75
CA LEU A 65 -28.48 -11.59 -5.65
C LEU A 65 -29.45 -10.60 -5.01
N GLU A 66 -30.72 -10.61 -5.41
CA GLU A 66 -31.76 -9.78 -4.76
C GLU A 66 -31.89 -10.09 -3.28
N LYS A 67 -31.89 -11.38 -2.92
CA LYS A 67 -31.92 -11.82 -1.51
C LYS A 67 -30.70 -11.29 -0.75
N LEU A 68 -29.49 -11.49 -1.27
CA LEU A 68 -28.25 -11.02 -0.63
C LEU A 68 -28.24 -9.49 -0.47
N ARG A 69 -28.72 -8.74 -1.48
CA ARG A 69 -28.88 -7.28 -1.38
C ARG A 69 -29.87 -6.89 -0.28
N SER A 70 -31.00 -7.60 -0.17
CA SER A 70 -31.98 -7.36 0.89
C SER A 70 -31.41 -7.66 2.28
N ASP A 71 -30.64 -8.74 2.43
CA ASP A 71 -29.97 -9.13 3.66
C ASP A 71 -28.91 -8.09 4.05
N TRP A 72 -28.10 -7.62 3.09
CA TRP A 72 -27.13 -6.56 3.31
C TRP A 72 -27.78 -5.23 3.74
N ALA A 73 -28.87 -4.83 3.08
CA ALA A 73 -29.63 -3.65 3.45
C ALA A 73 -30.22 -3.77 4.87
N PHE A 74 -30.69 -4.95 5.25
CA PHE A 74 -31.17 -5.22 6.60
C PHE A 74 -30.06 -5.12 7.65
N ILE A 75 -28.88 -5.70 7.37
CA ILE A 75 -27.69 -5.61 8.24
C ILE A 75 -27.34 -4.14 8.48
N ARG A 76 -27.27 -3.33 7.42
CA ARG A 76 -26.93 -1.90 7.51
C ARG A 76 -27.98 -1.10 8.28
N LYS A 77 -29.27 -1.36 8.03
CA LYS A 77 -30.39 -0.66 8.70
C LYS A 77 -30.42 -0.94 10.20
N ASN A 78 -30.17 -2.19 10.61
CA ASN A 78 -30.20 -2.61 12.01
C ASN A 78 -28.85 -2.52 12.71
N LYS A 79 -27.81 -2.00 12.04
CA LYS A 79 -26.44 -1.84 12.57
C LYS A 79 -25.83 -3.15 13.07
N LEU A 80 -26.17 -4.26 12.41
CA LEU A 80 -25.53 -5.56 12.68
C LEU A 80 -24.09 -5.52 12.19
N HIS A 81 -23.16 -6.11 12.96
CA HIS A 81 -21.73 -6.21 12.62
C HIS A 81 -21.05 -4.89 12.23
N LYS A 82 -21.45 -3.78 12.86
CA LYS A 82 -21.01 -2.43 12.51
C LYS A 82 -19.48 -2.31 12.38
N GLU A 83 -18.73 -2.81 13.37
CA GLU A 83 -17.27 -2.72 13.40
C GLU A 83 -16.62 -3.36 12.17
N LYS A 84 -17.03 -4.60 11.83
CA LYS A 84 -16.49 -5.34 10.68
C LYS A 84 -16.82 -4.65 9.36
N ILE A 85 -18.00 -4.06 9.24
CA ILE A 85 -18.42 -3.33 8.04
C ILE A 85 -17.60 -2.05 7.90
N ASP A 86 -17.44 -1.29 8.99
CA ASP A 86 -16.67 -0.04 8.99
C ASP A 86 -15.20 -0.30 8.66
N GLU A 87 -14.60 -1.38 9.20
CA GLU A 87 -13.26 -1.81 8.81
C GLU A 87 -13.15 -2.18 7.34
N LEU A 88 -14.10 -2.94 6.80
CA LEU A 88 -14.12 -3.35 5.41
C LEU A 88 -14.22 -2.14 4.47
N LEU A 89 -15.09 -1.17 4.78
CA LEU A 89 -15.21 0.06 4.00
C LEU A 89 -13.91 0.86 4.01
N LYS A 90 -13.28 1.01 5.18
CA LYS A 90 -11.96 1.67 5.30
C LYS A 90 -10.89 0.98 4.46
N ARG A 91 -10.87 -0.36 4.42
CA ARG A 91 -9.92 -1.13 3.59
C ARG A 91 -10.18 -0.89 2.11
N ILE A 92 -11.43 -0.95 1.67
CA ILE A 92 -11.81 -0.71 0.27
C ILE A 92 -11.44 0.72 -0.17
N GLU A 93 -11.69 1.72 0.66
CA GLU A 93 -11.32 3.11 0.38
C GLU A 93 -9.80 3.27 0.26
N LYS A 94 -9.03 2.69 1.19
CA LYS A 94 -7.56 2.70 1.13
C LYS A 94 -7.03 2.03 -0.13
N ASP A 95 -7.58 0.89 -0.52
CA ASP A 95 -7.17 0.17 -1.72
C ASP A 95 -7.51 0.94 -3.00
N LYS A 96 -8.67 1.61 -3.05
CA LYS A 96 -9.04 2.49 -4.17
C LYS A 96 -8.09 3.68 -4.28
N LEU A 97 -7.81 4.36 -3.17
CA LEU A 97 -6.86 5.48 -3.14
C LEU A 97 -5.45 5.04 -3.53
N ALA A 98 -5.01 3.84 -3.11
CA ALA A 98 -3.72 3.29 -3.51
C ALA A 98 -3.67 3.00 -5.02
N LYS A 99 -4.74 2.41 -5.59
CA LYS A 99 -4.85 2.16 -7.04
C LYS A 99 -4.83 3.46 -7.84
N GLU A 100 -5.62 4.45 -7.44
CA GLU A 100 -5.65 5.76 -8.09
C GLU A 100 -4.28 6.45 -8.04
N LYS A 101 -3.61 6.41 -6.88
CA LYS A 101 -2.22 6.89 -6.75
C LYS A 101 -1.25 6.14 -7.66
N GLU A 102 -1.39 4.82 -7.80
CA GLU A 102 -0.54 4.00 -8.66
C GLU A 102 -0.81 4.20 -10.15
N GLU A 103 -2.05 4.49 -10.54
CA GLU A 103 -2.50 4.84 -11.89
C GLU A 103 -2.00 6.24 -12.27
N ASN A 104 -2.14 7.22 -11.37
CA ASN A 104 -1.65 8.59 -11.57
C ASN A 104 -0.12 8.70 -11.46
N ARG A 105 0.57 7.66 -10.98
CA ARG A 105 2.03 7.70 -10.87
C ARG A 105 2.67 7.58 -12.25
N LEU A 106 3.23 8.69 -12.72
CA LEU A 106 4.01 8.77 -13.95
C LEU A 106 5.19 7.77 -13.94
N LYS A 107 5.21 6.83 -14.89
CA LYS A 107 6.22 5.76 -15.00
C LYS A 107 6.90 5.80 -16.36
N GLY A 108 8.18 5.43 -16.40
CA GLY A 108 8.94 5.33 -17.66
C GLY A 108 9.04 6.69 -18.36
N LYS A 109 8.74 6.74 -19.66
CA LYS A 109 8.90 7.94 -20.50
C LYS A 109 8.08 9.14 -20.03
N GLU A 110 6.95 8.90 -19.37
CA GLU A 110 6.08 9.96 -18.85
C GLU A 110 6.52 10.43 -17.46
N SER A 111 7.50 9.77 -16.83
CA SER A 111 8.03 10.17 -15.53
C SER A 111 8.83 11.46 -15.63
N ILE A 112 8.81 12.25 -14.55
CA ILE A 112 9.57 13.50 -14.40
C ILE A 112 11.05 13.30 -14.77
N TYR A 113 11.62 12.14 -14.46
CA TYR A 113 13.02 11.82 -14.75
C TYR A 113 13.34 11.66 -16.24
N PHE A 114 12.34 11.38 -17.09
CA PHE A 114 12.50 11.21 -18.54
C PHE A 114 11.97 12.42 -19.33
N ASN A 115 11.46 13.45 -18.65
CA ASN A 115 11.02 14.69 -19.26
C ASN A 115 12.21 15.68 -19.31
N PRO A 116 12.69 16.06 -20.51
CA PRO A 116 13.86 16.95 -20.64
C PRO A 116 13.64 18.36 -20.08
N GLU A 117 12.38 18.84 -20.05
CA GLU A 117 12.03 20.15 -19.48
C GLU A 117 12.05 20.14 -17.94
N LEU A 118 11.69 19.01 -17.33
CA LEU A 118 11.60 18.87 -15.87
C LEU A 118 12.85 18.26 -15.24
N ASN A 119 13.72 17.65 -16.05
CA ASN A 119 14.99 17.08 -15.64
C ASN A 119 16.11 17.53 -16.58
N PRO A 120 16.45 18.84 -16.62
CA PRO A 120 17.38 19.40 -17.60
C PRO A 120 18.82 18.88 -17.46
N LEU A 121 19.16 18.25 -16.33
CA LEU A 121 20.49 17.67 -16.05
C LEU A 121 20.48 16.13 -15.95
N GLY A 122 19.31 15.51 -16.00
CA GLY A 122 19.21 14.09 -15.71
C GLY A 122 19.73 13.24 -16.85
N MET A 123 20.80 12.52 -16.59
CA MET A 123 21.26 11.46 -17.48
C MET A 123 20.16 10.40 -17.60
N VAL A 124 19.39 10.49 -18.68
CA VAL A 124 18.44 9.46 -19.09
C VAL A 124 19.29 8.27 -19.56
N PRO A 125 19.12 7.05 -19.02
CA PRO A 125 19.85 5.89 -19.51
C PRO A 125 19.56 5.75 -21.01
N THR A 126 20.57 5.95 -21.84
CA THR A 126 20.39 5.79 -23.27
C THR A 126 20.28 4.30 -23.56
N MET A 127 19.39 3.92 -24.49
CA MET A 127 19.28 2.51 -24.90
C MET A 127 20.63 1.95 -25.37
N SER A 128 21.55 2.80 -25.84
CA SER A 128 22.93 2.46 -26.16
C SER A 128 23.76 1.99 -24.97
N ASP A 129 23.53 2.51 -23.75
CA ASP A 129 24.24 2.07 -22.53
C ASP A 129 23.77 0.69 -22.07
N ALA A 130 22.53 0.29 -22.41
CA ALA A 130 21.99 -1.04 -22.11
C ALA A 130 22.47 -2.14 -23.08
N VAL A 131 23.00 -1.75 -24.25
CA VAL A 131 23.41 -2.67 -25.33
C VAL A 131 24.82 -3.22 -25.13
N ASN A 132 25.64 -2.62 -24.25
CA ASN A 132 26.93 -3.16 -23.85
C ASN A 132 26.75 -4.29 -22.81
N GLY A 133 26.13 -5.40 -23.22
CA GLY A 133 26.15 -6.67 -22.49
C GLY A 133 24.80 -7.24 -22.05
N LEU A 134 23.68 -6.53 -22.18
CA LEU A 134 22.35 -7.07 -21.83
C LEU A 134 21.47 -7.27 -23.07
N SER A 135 21.33 -8.54 -23.48
CA SER A 135 20.55 -8.98 -24.66
C SER A 135 19.03 -8.73 -24.56
N SER A 136 18.52 -8.15 -23.48
CA SER A 136 17.08 -7.94 -23.29
C SER A 136 16.79 -6.60 -22.64
N ARG A 137 15.82 -5.87 -23.19
CA ARG A 137 15.26 -4.64 -22.63
C ARG A 137 14.91 -4.85 -21.16
N LEU A 138 15.61 -4.14 -20.27
CA LEU A 138 15.36 -4.22 -18.83
C LEU A 138 13.89 -3.84 -18.54
N PRO A 139 13.13 -4.69 -17.82
CA PRO A 139 11.78 -4.33 -17.44
C PRO A 139 11.84 -3.13 -16.51
N ASN A 140 11.00 -2.12 -16.78
CA ASN A 140 10.82 -0.97 -15.90
C ASN A 140 10.06 -1.39 -14.63
N ALA A 141 10.73 -2.15 -13.77
CA ALA A 141 10.19 -2.67 -12.53
C ALA A 141 10.36 -1.64 -11.42
N SER A 142 9.26 -1.14 -10.87
CA SER A 142 9.29 -0.15 -9.78
C SER A 142 9.45 -0.74 -8.39
N LYS A 143 9.58 -2.07 -8.30
CA LYS A 143 9.83 -2.80 -7.06
C LYS A 143 11.06 -3.65 -7.31
N PRO A 144 11.98 -3.76 -6.34
CA PRO A 144 13.14 -4.63 -6.49
C PRO A 144 12.68 -6.05 -6.83
N LEU A 145 13.42 -6.73 -7.71
CA LEU A 145 13.18 -8.13 -8.02
C LEU A 145 13.19 -8.91 -6.70
N LYS A 146 12.05 -9.50 -6.33
CA LYS A 146 11.89 -10.21 -5.05
C LYS A 146 12.75 -11.49 -4.97
N HIS A 147 13.26 -11.96 -6.11
CA HIS A 147 14.16 -13.10 -6.15
C HIS A 147 15.58 -12.66 -5.82
N ARG A 148 16.08 -13.05 -4.63
CA ARG A 148 17.51 -13.21 -4.41
C ARG A 148 17.98 -14.32 -5.33
N THR A 149 18.73 -13.97 -6.38
CA THR A 149 19.48 -14.96 -7.16
C THR A 149 20.54 -15.55 -6.23
N VAL A 150 20.39 -16.84 -5.90
CA VAL A 150 21.40 -17.59 -5.17
C VAL A 150 22.43 -18.04 -6.20
N TYR A 151 23.60 -17.41 -6.20
CA TYR A 151 24.71 -17.83 -7.03
C TYR A 151 25.35 -19.09 -6.43
N GLN A 152 25.71 -20.04 -7.29
CA GLN A 152 26.47 -21.21 -6.87
C GLN A 152 27.90 -20.79 -6.45
N PRO A 153 28.49 -21.43 -5.44
CA PRO A 153 29.87 -21.14 -5.04
C PRO A 153 30.85 -21.49 -6.16
N ASP A 154 31.91 -20.69 -6.29
CA ASP A 154 32.95 -20.91 -7.28
C ASP A 154 33.63 -22.28 -7.07
N PRO A 155 33.81 -23.11 -8.12
CA PRO A 155 34.51 -24.40 -8.00
C PRO A 155 35.93 -24.28 -7.42
N ILE A 156 36.62 -23.15 -7.61
CA ILE A 156 37.96 -22.93 -7.03
C ILE A 156 37.88 -22.79 -5.51
N ILE A 157 36.85 -22.12 -4.99
CA ILE A 157 36.62 -21.96 -3.54
C ILE A 157 36.34 -23.32 -2.90
N ALA A 158 35.60 -24.19 -3.59
CA ALA A 158 35.33 -25.56 -3.15
C ALA A 158 36.61 -26.43 -3.12
N GLN A 159 37.49 -26.29 -4.12
CA GLN A 159 38.78 -27.01 -4.17
C GLN A 159 39.73 -26.58 -3.06
N LEU A 160 39.77 -25.29 -2.72
CA LEU A 160 40.67 -24.73 -1.72
C LEU A 160 40.13 -24.81 -0.28
N ASN A 161 38.92 -25.32 -0.09
CA ASN A 161 38.23 -25.45 1.19
C ASN A 161 38.24 -24.15 2.02
N ILE A 162 38.09 -23.01 1.35
CA ILE A 162 38.11 -21.69 2.00
C ILE A 162 36.77 -21.50 2.70
N GLN A 163 36.79 -21.48 4.03
CA GLN A 163 35.59 -21.20 4.82
C GLN A 163 35.32 -19.70 4.87
N PRO A 164 34.08 -19.25 4.60
CA PRO A 164 33.73 -17.86 4.76
C PRO A 164 33.87 -17.45 6.23
N PRO A 165 34.28 -16.20 6.52
CA PRO A 165 34.39 -15.72 7.88
C PRO A 165 33.02 -15.74 8.58
N ASN A 166 33.04 -15.99 9.89
CA ASN A 166 31.83 -16.01 10.71
C ASN A 166 31.14 -14.64 10.69
N GLY A 167 29.87 -14.60 10.30
CA GLY A 167 29.05 -13.39 10.34
C GLY A 167 28.18 -13.20 9.10
N SER A 168 27.34 -12.17 9.12
CA SER A 168 26.61 -11.74 7.93
C SER A 168 27.57 -11.22 6.87
N PRO A 169 27.35 -11.51 5.57
CA PRO A 169 28.20 -10.98 4.51
C PRO A 169 28.24 -9.45 4.57
N PRO A 170 29.41 -8.83 4.33
CA PRO A 170 29.52 -7.37 4.34
C PRO A 170 28.56 -6.78 3.31
N GLN A 171 27.72 -5.83 3.73
CA GLN A 171 26.72 -5.22 2.85
C GLN A 171 27.35 -4.33 1.76
N PHE A 172 28.59 -3.86 1.99
CA PHE A 172 29.32 -3.03 1.06
C PHE A 172 30.80 -3.37 1.13
N TYR A 173 31.39 -3.79 0.01
CA TYR A 173 32.85 -3.67 -0.15
C TYR A 173 33.12 -2.19 -0.42
N LYS A 174 33.64 -1.46 0.58
CA LYS A 174 34.25 -0.16 0.30
C LYS A 174 35.42 -0.41 -0.65
N GLN A 175 35.44 0.30 -1.77
CA GLN A 175 36.56 0.29 -2.70
C GLN A 175 37.82 0.70 -1.93
N VAL A 176 38.82 -0.18 -1.86
CA VAL A 176 40.09 0.14 -1.20
C VAL A 176 40.82 1.13 -2.11
N GLN A 177 40.75 2.41 -1.77
CA GLN A 177 41.52 3.47 -2.43
C GLN A 177 42.94 3.47 -1.83
N ASN A 178 43.96 3.74 -2.67
CA ASN A 178 45.39 3.78 -2.34
C ASN A 178 46.13 2.42 -2.26
N THR A 179 46.07 1.59 -3.30
CA THR A 179 46.93 0.38 -3.41
C THR A 179 48.20 0.59 -4.24
N VAL A 180 48.52 1.83 -4.65
CA VAL A 180 49.80 2.11 -5.32
C VAL A 180 50.85 2.40 -4.25
N LEU A 181 51.63 1.38 -3.90
CA LEU A 181 52.95 1.57 -3.30
C LEU A 181 53.87 2.10 -4.40
N THR A 182 53.97 3.43 -4.54
CA THR A 182 55.05 4.03 -5.30
C THR A 182 56.35 3.80 -4.53
N SER A 183 57.15 2.84 -4.98
CA SER A 183 58.53 2.70 -4.54
C SER A 183 59.30 3.96 -4.95
N PHE A 184 59.45 4.90 -4.03
CA PHE A 184 60.36 6.03 -4.18
C PHE A 184 61.80 5.51 -4.08
N THR A 185 62.46 5.34 -5.23
CA THR A 185 63.92 5.40 -5.31
C THR A 185 64.31 6.83 -5.70
N SER A 186 64.40 7.70 -4.71
CA SER A 186 64.89 9.07 -4.84
C SER A 186 66.34 9.15 -4.39
N THR A 187 67.29 9.17 -5.31
CA THR A 187 68.57 9.88 -5.15
C THR A 187 69.14 10.15 -6.54
N ILE A 188 69.10 11.43 -6.98
CA ILE A 188 70.20 12.18 -7.60
C ILE A 188 69.72 13.64 -7.79
N GLN A 189 70.69 14.53 -7.64
CA GLN A 189 70.62 15.94 -7.26
C GLN A 189 70.19 16.92 -8.38
N GLY A 190 69.57 18.04 -7.96
CA GLY A 190 70.00 19.39 -8.35
C GLY A 190 69.21 20.11 -9.43
N LEU A 191 68.32 21.04 -9.04
CA LEU A 191 68.04 22.33 -9.72
C LEU A 191 67.06 23.18 -8.86
N PRO A 192 67.27 24.52 -8.74
CA PRO A 192 66.48 25.41 -7.86
C PRO A 192 65.17 25.92 -8.54
N PRO A 193 64.24 26.51 -7.76
CA PRO A 193 62.82 26.63 -8.13
C PRO A 193 62.49 27.93 -8.89
N PRO A 194 61.40 27.98 -9.67
CA PRO A 194 60.80 29.25 -10.06
C PRO A 194 59.70 29.68 -9.08
N SER A 195 59.88 30.91 -8.58
CA SER A 195 58.95 31.69 -7.76
C SER A 195 57.88 32.43 -8.60
N SER A 196 56.92 33.04 -7.88
CA SER A 196 55.94 34.07 -8.31
C SER A 196 54.65 33.49 -8.94
N ASN A 197 53.41 33.92 -8.63
CA ASN A 197 52.84 35.17 -8.12
C ASN A 197 51.60 34.87 -7.25
N LYS A 198 51.46 35.43 -6.04
CA LYS A 198 50.79 36.71 -5.67
C LYS A 198 49.29 36.84 -6.04
N ARG A 199 48.49 36.97 -4.97
CA ARG A 199 47.30 37.85 -4.76
C ARG A 199 45.97 37.35 -5.35
N LYS A 200 44.80 37.48 -4.72
CA LYS A 200 44.35 38.31 -3.58
C LYS A 200 42.99 37.78 -3.06
N HIS A 201 42.69 38.13 -1.81
CA HIS A 201 41.46 37.92 -1.04
C HIS A 201 40.16 38.41 -1.71
N SER A 202 39.04 37.79 -1.34
CA SER A 202 37.86 38.51 -0.88
C SER A 202 37.09 37.71 0.19
N THR A 203 37.24 38.11 1.45
CA THR A 203 36.26 37.95 2.52
C THR A 203 35.14 38.97 2.35
N ILE A 204 33.88 38.60 2.66
CA ILE A 204 32.98 39.23 3.64
C ILE A 204 31.54 38.68 3.51
N ASN A 205 31.11 38.02 4.59
CA ASN A 205 29.83 38.02 5.34
C ASN A 205 28.49 38.35 4.65
N SER A 206 27.47 37.51 4.94
CA SER A 206 26.40 37.76 5.94
C SER A 206 25.42 36.56 5.94
N ASP A 207 25.26 35.87 7.07
CA ASP A 207 24.07 35.87 7.94
C ASP A 207 22.81 35.19 7.37
N ASP A 208 22.47 34.01 7.91
CA ASP A 208 21.16 33.65 8.51
C ASP A 208 21.21 32.17 8.94
N LYS A 209 21.36 31.83 10.22
CA LYS A 209 20.28 31.64 11.22
C LYS A 209 19.05 30.90 10.67
N ASN A 210 18.97 29.59 10.92
CA ASN A 210 18.13 29.04 11.99
C ASN A 210 18.21 27.50 11.99
N HIS A 211 18.88 27.01 13.03
CA HIS A 211 18.57 25.75 13.68
C HIS A 211 17.17 25.88 14.30
N ASP A 212 16.28 24.91 14.09
CA ASP A 212 15.31 24.60 15.14
C ASP A 212 15.06 23.09 15.20
N GLU A 213 15.18 22.59 16.42
CA GLU A 213 15.02 21.21 16.85
C GLU A 213 13.59 20.99 17.37
N SER A 214 13.19 19.72 17.40
CA SER A 214 12.16 19.16 18.32
C SER A 214 10.69 19.59 18.02
N ASP A 215 9.66 18.77 18.13
CA ASP A 215 9.35 17.80 19.18
C ASP A 215 8.52 16.64 18.63
N GLY A 216 8.88 15.42 19.03
CA GLY A 216 7.91 14.34 19.22
C GLY A 216 7.70 14.16 20.72
N PRO A 217 6.48 13.84 21.20
CA PRO A 217 6.34 13.34 22.56
C PRO A 217 6.30 11.81 22.56
N ASN A 218 7.27 11.28 23.31
CA ASN A 218 7.28 9.97 23.91
C ASN A 218 6.08 9.75 24.85
N ASN A 219 5.79 8.46 25.04
CA ASN A 219 4.96 7.85 26.07
C ASN A 219 5.01 8.55 27.44
N PHE A 220 3.82 8.67 28.06
CA PHE A 220 3.70 8.72 29.51
C PHE A 220 2.81 7.56 29.98
N ASP A 221 3.45 6.68 30.72
CA ASP A 221 2.93 5.60 31.56
C ASP A 221 2.51 6.18 32.93
N SER A 222 1.81 5.40 33.76
CA SER A 222 1.31 5.66 35.13
C SER A 222 -0.03 6.41 35.22
N THR A 223 -1.06 5.95 35.96
CA THR A 223 -1.11 5.07 37.15
C THR A 223 -2.47 4.38 37.30
N ASP A 224 -2.46 3.22 37.98
CA ASP A 224 -3.53 2.73 38.86
C ASP A 224 -4.06 3.84 39.81
N ASP A 225 -5.36 3.93 40.05
CA ASP A 225 -6.00 3.70 41.36
C ASP A 225 -7.46 4.21 41.44
N GLU A 226 -8.26 3.41 42.16
CA GLU A 226 -9.50 3.72 42.89
C GLU A 226 -10.90 3.82 42.20
N ARG A 227 -11.73 2.84 42.62
CA ARG A 227 -13.20 2.74 42.75
C ARG A 227 -14.03 2.07 41.64
#